data_AF-A0A661YFN9-F1
#
_entry.id   AF-A0A661YFN9-F1
#
_cell.length_a   1.000
_cell.length_b   1.000
_cell.length_c   1.000
_cell.angle_alpha   90.00
_cell.angle_beta   90.00
_cell.angle_gamma   90.00
#
_symmetry.space_group_name_H-M   'P 1'
#
loop_
_entity.id
_entity.type
_entity.pdbx_description
1 polymer ?
#
loop_
_entity_poly.entity_id
_entity_poly.type
_entity_poly.pdbx_seq_one_letter_code
_entity_poly.pdbx_strand_id
1 'polypeptide(L)'
;MGNSYPQIFTILGNDDGKSVENEFIRADAEGLLLYAHNRKIPFHDFTIYGYAYVPPTPFMLKDWERYDVSMYVDPGCVAPEDGSYSVPTDIKKNKYKTIKKDLELLTGDDDLSKGIFLFHTPPYKTNLDRAALDGKTIEHVPLDVHVGSIAVKRFIEERQPYVSLHGHIHESTAITGKWKDHIGKTLCMNAAHNGPELSLISFDLNNCEDAKRILL
;
A
#
# COMPACT_ATOMS: atom_id res chain seq x y z
N MET A 1 -8.62 -25.17 10.13
CA MET A 1 -8.88 -25.66 8.75
C MET A 1 -7.82 -26.70 8.37
N GLY A 2 -8.08 -27.58 7.40
CA GLY A 2 -7.13 -28.65 7.01
C GLY A 2 -5.92 -28.14 6.21
N ASN A 3 -4.95 -29.02 5.92
CA ASN A 3 -3.67 -28.68 5.25
C ASN A 3 -3.80 -28.11 3.83
N SER A 4 -4.98 -28.15 3.21
CA SER A 4 -5.24 -27.64 1.86
C SER A 4 -5.79 -26.22 1.81
N TYR A 5 -6.03 -25.59 2.96
CA TYR A 5 -6.51 -24.21 3.02
C TYR A 5 -5.39 -23.24 2.62
N PRO A 6 -5.61 -22.32 1.65
CA PRO A 6 -4.58 -21.37 1.25
C PRO A 6 -4.26 -20.42 2.40
N GLN A 7 -2.99 -20.01 2.50
CA GLN A 7 -2.62 -18.92 3.41
C GLN A 7 -3.06 -17.59 2.80
N ILE A 8 -3.92 -16.87 3.51
CA ILE A 8 -4.47 -15.59 3.07
C ILE A 8 -3.81 -14.49 3.89
N PHE A 9 -2.93 -13.71 3.27
CA PHE A 9 -2.32 -12.54 3.90
C PHE A 9 -3.13 -11.30 3.55
N THR A 10 -3.43 -10.46 4.53
CA THR A 10 -4.30 -9.29 4.30
C THR A 10 -3.81 -8.05 5.04
N ILE A 11 -4.07 -6.90 4.44
CA ILE A 11 -3.95 -5.57 5.03
C ILE A 11 -5.26 -4.81 4.73
N LEU A 12 -5.52 -3.77 5.51
CA LEU A 12 -6.66 -2.89 5.28
C LEU A 12 -6.31 -1.81 4.26
N GLY A 13 -7.32 -1.37 3.52
CA GLY A 13 -7.24 -0.21 2.65
C GLY A 13 -7.51 1.09 3.38
N ASN A 14 -7.19 2.22 2.74
CA ASN A 14 -7.33 3.55 3.35
C ASN A 14 -8.78 3.91 3.71
N ASP A 15 -9.75 3.35 2.98
CA ASP A 15 -11.18 3.60 3.20
C ASP A 15 -11.82 2.59 4.17
N ASP A 16 -11.07 1.58 4.64
CA ASP A 16 -11.53 0.71 5.71
C ASP A 16 -11.39 1.42 7.06
N GLY A 17 -12.51 1.65 7.74
CA GLY A 17 -12.47 2.21 9.10
C GLY A 17 -11.66 1.32 10.05
N LYS A 18 -10.71 1.89 10.79
CA LYS A 18 -9.94 1.17 11.83
C LYS A 18 -10.83 0.53 12.91
N SER A 19 -12.08 0.96 13.04
CA SER A 19 -13.10 0.31 13.87
C SER A 19 -13.30 -1.18 13.55
N VAL A 20 -13.06 -1.61 12.29
CA VAL A 20 -13.17 -3.03 11.89
C VAL A 20 -11.87 -3.82 12.02
N GLU A 21 -10.74 -3.18 12.36
CA GLU A 21 -9.42 -3.84 12.47
C GLU A 21 -9.46 -5.02 13.46
N ASN A 22 -10.22 -4.88 14.55
CA ASN A 22 -10.38 -5.95 15.55
C ASN A 22 -11.00 -7.23 14.97
N GLU A 23 -11.81 -7.15 13.91
CA GLU A 23 -12.38 -8.32 13.25
C GLU A 23 -11.29 -9.11 12.50
N PHE A 24 -10.36 -8.41 11.84
CA PHE A 24 -9.22 -9.01 11.16
C PHE A 24 -8.22 -9.61 12.16
N ILE A 25 -8.00 -8.95 13.29
CA ILE A 25 -7.16 -9.49 14.38
C ILE A 25 -7.78 -10.76 14.97
N ARG A 26 -9.11 -10.80 15.15
CA ARG A 26 -9.82 -12.02 15.61
C ARG A 26 -9.74 -13.13 14.57
N ALA A 27 -9.97 -12.82 13.30
CA ALA A 27 -9.87 -13.79 12.21
C ALA A 27 -8.45 -14.38 12.08
N ASP A 28 -7.41 -13.59 12.34
CA ASP A 28 -6.03 -14.06 12.45
C ASP A 28 -5.83 -15.01 13.64
N ALA A 29 -6.32 -14.64 14.83
CA ALA A 29 -6.26 -15.48 16.03
C ALA A 29 -7.01 -16.82 15.88
N GLU A 30 -8.08 -16.84 15.06
CA GLU A 30 -8.86 -18.03 14.71
C GLU A 30 -8.25 -18.86 13.57
N GLY A 31 -7.17 -18.36 12.93
CA GLY A 31 -6.50 -19.02 11.82
C GLY A 31 -7.29 -19.00 10.51
N LEU A 32 -8.17 -18.00 10.33
CA LEU A 32 -8.93 -17.80 9.09
C LEU A 32 -8.10 -17.06 8.03
N LEU A 33 -7.23 -16.15 8.45
CA LEU A 33 -6.35 -15.35 7.61
C LEU A 33 -5.09 -14.97 8.41
N LEU A 34 -4.17 -14.24 7.79
CA LEU A 34 -2.97 -13.68 8.41
C LEU A 34 -3.01 -12.16 8.24
N TYR A 35 -3.31 -11.45 9.32
CA TYR A 35 -3.37 -9.98 9.29
C TYR A 35 -1.95 -9.39 9.32
N ALA A 36 -1.49 -8.83 8.20
CA ALA A 36 -0.08 -8.53 7.98
C ALA A 36 0.34 -7.10 8.34
N HIS A 37 -0.59 -6.21 8.67
CA HIS A 37 -0.27 -4.79 8.91
C HIS A 37 0.78 -4.64 10.03
N ASN A 38 1.88 -3.95 9.71
CA ASN A 38 3.02 -3.69 10.59
C ASN A 38 3.64 -4.96 11.19
N ARG A 39 3.65 -6.06 10.42
CA ARG A 39 4.21 -7.36 10.81
C ARG A 39 5.12 -7.94 9.72
N LYS A 40 6.01 -8.81 10.17
CA LYS A 40 6.85 -9.71 9.36
C LYS A 40 6.32 -11.12 9.56
N ILE A 41 5.93 -11.81 8.50
CA ILE A 41 5.35 -13.16 8.58
C ILE A 41 6.18 -14.10 7.71
N PRO A 42 6.88 -15.10 8.28
CA PRO A 42 7.61 -16.09 7.50
C PRO A 42 6.67 -16.87 6.57
N PHE A 43 7.09 -17.05 5.31
CA PHE A 43 6.35 -17.81 4.32
C PHE A 43 7.30 -18.60 3.42
N HIS A 44 7.52 -19.87 3.76
CA HIS A 44 8.55 -20.71 3.17
C HIS A 44 9.93 -20.03 3.25
N ASP A 45 10.57 -19.84 2.10
CA ASP A 45 11.84 -19.14 1.93
C ASP A 45 11.71 -17.61 1.94
N PHE A 46 10.48 -17.09 1.90
CA PHE A 46 10.17 -15.67 1.82
C PHE A 46 9.70 -15.11 3.17
N THR A 47 9.65 -13.80 3.27
CA THR A 47 8.99 -13.10 4.38
C THR A 47 7.98 -12.11 3.81
N ILE A 48 6.74 -12.19 4.29
CA ILE A 48 5.67 -11.26 3.94
C ILE A 48 5.70 -10.08 4.93
N TYR A 49 5.71 -8.86 4.40
CA TYR A 49 5.62 -7.62 5.16
C TYR A 49 4.33 -6.90 4.77
N GLY A 50 3.52 -6.47 5.73
CA GLY A 50 2.30 -5.71 5.45
C GLY A 50 2.37 -4.27 5.94
N TYR A 51 1.92 -3.32 5.11
CA TYR A 51 1.88 -1.91 5.46
C TYR A 51 0.71 -1.19 4.77
N ALA A 52 -0.26 -0.75 5.58
CA ALA A 52 -1.57 -0.27 5.10
C ALA A 52 -1.61 1.25 4.87
N TYR A 53 -0.68 2.01 5.46
CA TYR A 53 -0.76 3.46 5.43
C TYR A 53 -0.51 4.01 4.02
N VAL A 54 -1.29 5.03 3.65
CA VAL A 54 -1.11 5.84 2.43
C VAL A 54 -0.73 7.28 2.80
N PRO A 55 -0.11 8.05 1.87
CA PRO A 55 0.10 9.48 2.05
C PRO A 55 -1.23 10.23 2.29
N PRO A 56 -1.19 11.47 2.81
CA PRO A 56 -2.41 12.26 3.01
C PRO A 56 -3.23 12.38 1.73
N THR A 57 -4.53 12.12 1.83
CA THR A 57 -5.47 12.21 0.68
C THR A 57 -6.48 13.35 0.87
N PRO A 58 -7.30 13.66 -0.15
CA PRO A 58 -8.43 14.60 -0.01
C PRO A 58 -9.58 14.07 0.88
N PHE A 59 -9.58 12.79 1.25
CA PHE A 59 -10.69 12.18 1.99
C PHE A 59 -10.62 12.49 3.48
N MET A 60 -11.78 12.52 4.15
CA MET A 60 -11.82 12.88 5.58
C MET A 60 -11.44 11.73 6.51
N LEU A 61 -11.46 10.46 6.08
CA LEU A 61 -11.08 9.33 6.94
C LEU A 61 -9.54 9.20 7.00
N LYS A 62 -8.94 9.33 8.19
CA LYS A 62 -7.48 9.39 8.39
C LYS A 62 -6.89 8.19 9.11
N ASP A 63 -7.68 7.15 9.33
CA ASP A 63 -7.32 5.94 10.07
C ASP A 63 -6.04 5.26 9.56
N TRP A 64 -5.90 5.22 8.23
CA TRP A 64 -4.79 4.63 7.49
C TRP A 64 -4.05 5.68 6.66
N GLU A 65 -4.06 6.93 7.09
CA GLU A 65 -3.22 7.97 6.51
C GLU A 65 -2.03 8.29 7.40
N ARG A 66 -0.87 8.47 6.77
CA ARG A 66 0.39 8.79 7.43
C ARG A 66 1.14 9.77 6.54
N TYR A 67 1.76 10.77 7.16
CA TYR A 67 2.70 11.64 6.44
C TYR A 67 3.77 10.81 5.74
N ASP A 68 4.15 11.19 4.54
CA ASP A 68 4.97 10.31 3.70
C ASP A 68 6.46 10.33 4.13
N VAL A 69 7.17 11.41 3.80
CA VAL A 69 8.58 11.64 4.21
C VAL A 69 8.73 12.78 5.22
N SER A 70 7.78 13.72 5.23
CA SER A 70 7.73 14.91 6.11
C SER A 70 6.27 15.31 6.31
N MET A 71 5.99 16.33 7.14
CA MET A 71 4.63 16.83 7.39
C MET A 71 4.05 17.66 6.22
N TYR A 72 4.61 17.51 5.02
CA TYR A 72 4.09 18.14 3.81
C TYR A 72 2.78 17.43 3.38
N VAL A 73 1.84 18.23 2.90
CA VAL A 73 0.53 17.79 2.39
C VAL A 73 0.37 18.36 0.99
N ASP A 74 0.03 17.50 0.04
CA ASP A 74 -0.17 17.93 -1.34
C ASP A 74 -1.39 18.83 -1.50
N PRO A 75 -1.39 19.77 -2.47
CA PRO A 75 -2.55 20.61 -2.76
C PRO A 75 -3.82 19.77 -2.95
N GLY A 76 -4.89 20.15 -2.24
CA GLY A 76 -6.16 19.42 -2.26
C GLY A 76 -6.28 18.27 -1.26
N CYS A 77 -5.20 17.86 -0.62
CA CYS A 77 -5.23 16.85 0.43
C CYS A 77 -5.48 17.49 1.81
N VAL A 78 -6.01 16.69 2.73
CA VAL A 78 -6.31 17.10 4.11
C VAL A 78 -5.26 16.49 5.03
N ALA A 79 -4.68 17.31 5.91
CA ALA A 79 -3.70 16.81 6.88
C ALA A 79 -4.33 15.76 7.82
N PRO A 80 -3.56 14.76 8.31
CA PRO A 80 -4.09 13.76 9.23
C PRO A 80 -4.77 14.36 10.47
N GLU A 81 -4.25 15.45 11.03
CA GLU A 81 -4.85 16.14 12.19
C GLU A 81 -6.18 16.85 11.91
N ASP A 82 -6.47 17.16 10.65
CA ASP A 82 -7.64 17.93 10.24
C ASP A 82 -8.79 17.04 9.76
N GLY A 83 -8.61 15.71 9.78
CA GLY A 83 -9.63 14.74 9.40
C GLY A 83 -10.30 14.01 10.57
N SER A 84 -10.97 12.92 10.23
CA SER A 84 -11.79 12.09 11.10
C SER A 84 -11.18 10.70 11.27
N TYR A 85 -11.37 10.12 12.45
CA TYR A 85 -10.91 8.76 12.79
C TYR A 85 -12.10 7.94 13.27
N SER A 86 -12.17 6.67 12.88
CA SER A 86 -13.25 5.77 13.33
C SER A 86 -13.03 5.24 14.76
N VAL A 87 -11.83 5.45 15.30
CA VAL A 87 -11.46 5.08 16.68
C VAL A 87 -10.76 6.25 17.38
N PRO A 88 -10.83 6.34 18.73
CA PRO A 88 -10.08 7.33 19.48
C PRO A 88 -8.59 7.29 19.14
N THR A 89 -8.07 8.41 18.62
CA THR A 89 -6.71 8.51 18.10
C THR A 89 -5.98 9.69 18.72
N ASP A 90 -4.75 9.46 19.18
CA ASP A 90 -3.87 10.53 19.67
C ASP A 90 -3.19 11.23 18.49
N ILE A 91 -3.84 12.28 18.00
CA ILE A 91 -3.39 13.10 16.87
C ILE A 91 -2.00 13.70 17.15
N LYS A 92 -1.75 14.20 18.38
CA LYS A 92 -0.48 14.81 18.74
C LYS A 92 0.68 13.81 18.65
N LYS A 93 0.45 12.58 19.09
CA LYS A 93 1.45 11.50 18.99
C LYS A 93 1.67 11.04 17.55
N ASN A 94 0.65 11.11 16.70
CA ASN A 94 0.73 10.65 15.31
C ASN A 94 1.31 11.69 14.34
N LYS A 95 1.24 12.99 14.68
CA LYS A 95 1.68 14.11 13.84
C LYS A 95 3.11 13.98 13.30
N TYR A 96 4.03 13.34 14.03
CA TYR A 96 5.44 13.24 13.64
C TYR A 96 5.85 11.86 13.10
N LYS A 97 4.90 10.94 12.99
CA LYS A 97 5.13 9.63 12.38
C LYS A 97 5.06 9.78 10.87
N THR A 98 5.94 9.07 10.17
CA THR A 98 6.00 9.08 8.72
C THR A 98 6.10 7.67 8.18
N ILE A 99 5.64 7.45 6.94
CA ILE A 99 5.78 6.19 6.22
C ILE A 99 7.26 5.78 6.20
N LYS A 100 8.16 6.73 5.90
CA LYS A 100 9.61 6.48 5.93
C LYS A 100 10.08 5.83 7.24
N LYS A 101 9.72 6.42 8.39
CA LYS A 101 10.13 5.91 9.71
C LYS A 101 9.44 4.61 10.06
N ASP A 102 8.18 4.46 9.69
CA ASP A 102 7.45 3.21 9.93
C ASP A 102 8.09 2.05 9.16
N LEU A 103 8.55 2.26 7.92
CA LEU A 103 9.26 1.24 7.13
C LEU A 103 10.64 0.92 7.69
N GLU A 104 11.37 1.93 8.18
CA GLU A 104 12.64 1.73 8.89
C GLU A 104 12.44 0.85 10.13
N LEU A 105 11.39 1.11 10.93
CA LEU A 105 11.04 0.30 12.11
C LEU A 105 10.54 -1.09 11.75
N LEU A 106 9.69 -1.20 10.73
CA LEU A 106 9.11 -2.47 10.30
C LEU A 106 10.19 -3.42 9.80
N THR A 107 11.21 -2.93 9.11
CA THR A 107 12.22 -3.79 8.48
C THR A 107 13.52 -3.89 9.27
N GLY A 108 13.92 -2.85 9.99
CA GLY A 108 15.25 -2.78 10.60
C GLY A 108 16.33 -3.08 9.55
N ASP A 109 17.27 -3.96 9.90
CA ASP A 109 18.40 -4.36 9.07
C ASP A 109 18.15 -5.67 8.28
N ASP A 110 16.90 -6.10 8.13
CA ASP A 110 16.57 -7.33 7.41
C ASP A 110 17.11 -7.31 5.96
N ASP A 111 17.60 -8.46 5.49
CA ASP A 111 17.84 -8.72 4.07
C ASP A 111 16.50 -8.94 3.36
N LEU A 112 16.16 -8.03 2.44
CA LEU A 112 14.88 -8.05 1.74
C LEU A 112 14.95 -8.76 0.38
N SER A 113 16.06 -9.43 0.05
CA SER A 113 16.21 -10.19 -1.20
C SER A 113 15.14 -11.27 -1.40
N LYS A 114 14.50 -11.73 -0.32
CA LYS A 114 13.30 -12.61 -0.32
C LYS A 114 12.09 -11.98 0.40
N GLY A 115 12.05 -10.65 0.48
CA GLY A 115 10.94 -9.89 1.07
C GLY A 115 9.83 -9.63 0.06
N ILE A 116 8.60 -9.97 0.42
CA ILE A 116 7.39 -9.66 -0.35
C ILE A 116 6.57 -8.65 0.43
N PHE A 117 6.30 -7.50 -0.16
CA PHE A 117 5.58 -6.42 0.51
C PHE A 117 4.14 -6.32 0.03
N LEU A 118 3.21 -6.25 0.98
CA LEU A 118 1.84 -5.80 0.79
C LEU A 118 1.78 -4.33 1.21
N PHE A 119 1.79 -3.43 0.23
CA PHE A 119 1.55 -2.01 0.44
C PHE A 119 0.15 -1.66 -0.02
N HIS A 120 -0.56 -0.79 0.71
CA HIS A 120 -1.78 -0.22 0.14
C HIS A 120 -1.48 0.89 -0.87
N THR A 121 -0.43 1.69 -0.66
CA THR A 121 -0.02 2.75 -1.60
C THR A 121 0.96 2.24 -2.68
N PRO A 122 0.84 2.70 -3.94
CA PRO A 122 1.87 2.51 -4.96
C PRO A 122 3.08 3.44 -4.73
N PRO A 123 4.24 3.13 -5.33
CA PRO A 123 5.41 4.01 -5.31
C PRO A 123 5.22 5.22 -6.22
N TYR A 124 5.64 6.39 -5.74
CA TYR A 124 5.55 7.66 -6.47
C TYR A 124 6.26 7.63 -7.83
N LYS A 125 5.66 8.27 -8.83
CA LYS A 125 6.19 8.41 -10.20
C LYS A 125 6.45 7.08 -10.89
N THR A 126 5.46 6.20 -10.84
CA THR A 126 5.45 4.95 -11.61
C THR A 126 4.21 4.89 -12.49
N ASN A 127 4.04 3.81 -13.25
CA ASN A 127 2.79 3.60 -13.95
C ASN A 127 1.64 3.14 -13.03
N LEU A 128 1.93 2.94 -11.74
CA LEU A 128 1.00 2.36 -10.76
C LEU A 128 0.31 3.42 -9.89
N ASP A 129 0.73 4.69 -9.97
CA ASP A 129 0.26 5.78 -9.11
C ASP A 129 -0.36 6.97 -9.88
N ARG A 130 -0.79 6.74 -11.12
CA ARG A 130 -1.42 7.78 -11.95
C ARG A 130 -2.89 7.95 -11.57
N ALA A 131 -3.24 9.14 -11.11
CA ALA A 131 -4.62 9.55 -10.86
C ALA A 131 -5.16 10.41 -12.01
N ALA A 132 -6.49 10.43 -12.19
CA ALA A 132 -7.16 11.19 -13.25
C ALA A 132 -7.21 12.71 -12.93
N LEU A 133 -6.04 13.34 -12.82
CA LEU A 133 -5.86 14.73 -12.39
C LEU A 133 -5.30 15.65 -13.50
N ASP A 134 -5.11 15.15 -14.72
CA ASP A 134 -4.57 15.92 -15.84
C ASP A 134 -5.38 17.22 -16.07
N GLY A 135 -4.67 18.36 -16.05
CA GLY A 135 -5.25 19.68 -16.25
C GLY A 135 -6.06 20.24 -15.06
N LYS A 136 -6.14 19.54 -13.93
CA LYS A 136 -6.85 20.03 -12.73
C LYS A 136 -5.98 20.98 -11.91
N THR A 137 -6.62 21.96 -11.29
CA THR A 137 -5.98 22.93 -10.37
C THR A 137 -6.82 23.11 -9.11
N ILE A 138 -6.17 23.43 -7.99
CA ILE A 138 -6.81 23.87 -6.74
C ILE A 138 -6.12 25.17 -6.33
N GLU A 139 -6.90 26.22 -6.06
CA GLU A 139 -6.37 27.55 -5.74
C GLU A 139 -5.31 28.04 -6.74
N HIS A 140 -5.53 27.76 -8.03
CA HIS A 140 -4.60 28.05 -9.14
C HIS A 140 -3.28 27.25 -9.12
N VAL A 141 -3.11 26.30 -8.21
CA VAL A 141 -1.97 25.37 -8.17
C VAL A 141 -2.32 24.12 -8.99
N PRO A 142 -1.51 23.73 -9.99
CA PRO A 142 -1.72 22.49 -10.73
C PRO A 142 -1.53 21.28 -9.81
N LEU A 143 -2.43 20.30 -9.94
CA LEU A 143 -2.32 19.06 -9.18
C LEU A 143 -1.26 18.14 -9.78
N ASP A 144 -0.52 17.45 -8.91
CA ASP A 144 0.32 16.34 -9.36
C ASP A 144 -0.58 15.18 -9.81
N VAL A 145 -0.21 14.58 -10.93
CA VAL A 145 -0.90 13.42 -11.50
C VAL A 145 -0.40 12.11 -10.89
N HIS A 146 0.73 12.17 -10.19
CA HIS A 146 1.31 11.08 -9.42
C HIS A 146 1.00 11.30 -7.94
N VAL A 147 0.29 10.36 -7.35
CA VAL A 147 -0.22 10.46 -5.96
C VAL A 147 0.30 9.32 -5.06
N GLY A 148 1.28 8.55 -5.54
CA GLY A 148 1.91 7.49 -4.78
C GLY A 148 2.85 8.01 -3.68
N SER A 149 3.40 7.07 -2.90
CA SER A 149 4.31 7.40 -1.81
C SER A 149 5.76 7.53 -2.27
N ILE A 150 6.38 8.67 -1.96
CA ILE A 150 7.82 8.92 -2.14
C ILE A 150 8.61 8.05 -1.16
N ALA A 151 8.12 7.85 0.06
CA ALA A 151 8.78 6.97 1.02
C ALA A 151 8.85 5.52 0.52
N VAL A 152 7.76 4.97 -0.01
CA VAL A 152 7.72 3.62 -0.60
C VAL A 152 8.63 3.54 -1.82
N LYS A 153 8.61 4.54 -2.72
CA LYS A 153 9.51 4.60 -3.88
C LYS A 153 10.98 4.52 -3.46
N ARG A 154 11.40 5.39 -2.53
CA ARG A 154 12.79 5.43 -2.03
C ARG A 154 13.17 4.14 -1.29
N PHE A 155 12.26 3.61 -0.49
CA PHE A 155 12.46 2.35 0.22
C PHE A 155 12.72 1.20 -0.76
N ILE A 156 11.93 1.07 -1.83
CA ILE A 156 12.14 0.03 -2.84
C ILE A 156 13.45 0.24 -3.58
N GLU A 157 13.79 1.47 -3.97
CA GLU A 157 15.06 1.80 -4.64
C GLU A 157 16.29 1.43 -3.79
N GLU A 158 16.25 1.71 -2.49
CA GLU A 158 17.37 1.48 -1.58
C GLU A 158 17.46 0.02 -1.11
N ARG A 159 16.34 -0.58 -0.71
CA ARG A 159 16.31 -1.88 -0.03
C ARG A 159 16.02 -3.05 -0.95
N GLN A 160 15.56 -2.78 -2.17
CA GLN A 160 15.37 -3.76 -3.26
C GLN A 160 14.68 -5.06 -2.80
N PRO A 161 13.44 -4.99 -2.24
CA PRO A 161 12.71 -6.20 -1.90
C PRO A 161 12.43 -7.07 -3.13
N TYR A 162 12.13 -8.36 -2.93
CA TYR A 162 11.88 -9.27 -4.05
C TYR A 162 10.68 -8.84 -4.91
N VAL A 163 9.54 -8.60 -4.26
CA VAL A 163 8.28 -8.18 -4.90
C VAL A 163 7.57 -7.16 -4.01
N SER A 164 6.91 -6.18 -4.64
CA SER A 164 5.98 -5.28 -3.95
C SER A 164 4.61 -5.28 -4.62
N LEU A 165 3.57 -5.49 -3.82
CA LEU A 165 2.17 -5.55 -4.22
C LEU A 165 1.46 -4.29 -3.70
N HIS A 166 0.64 -3.67 -4.53
CA HIS A 166 0.07 -2.34 -4.30
C HIS A 166 -1.46 -2.29 -4.54
N GLY A 167 -2.10 -1.27 -3.98
CA GLY A 167 -3.52 -0.94 -4.18
C GLY A 167 -3.75 0.56 -4.36
N HIS A 168 -4.84 1.07 -3.77
CA HIS A 168 -5.21 2.50 -3.63
C HIS A 168 -5.59 3.26 -4.92
N ILE A 169 -4.75 3.30 -5.96
CA ILE A 169 -5.00 4.13 -7.15
C ILE A 169 -5.67 3.29 -8.25
N HIS A 170 -7.00 3.21 -8.18
CA HIS A 170 -7.83 2.28 -8.98
C HIS A 170 -7.84 2.60 -10.47
N GLU A 171 -7.73 3.87 -10.83
CA GLU A 171 -7.72 4.31 -12.22
C GLU A 171 -6.36 4.16 -12.91
N SER A 172 -5.27 3.93 -12.17
CA SER A 172 -3.91 3.99 -12.72
C SER A 172 -3.72 3.03 -13.89
N THR A 173 -4.16 1.77 -13.75
CA THR A 173 -4.07 0.76 -14.82
C THR A 173 -4.88 1.17 -16.05
N ALA A 174 -6.05 1.77 -15.88
CA ALA A 174 -6.88 2.24 -16.98
C ALA A 174 -6.24 3.43 -17.72
N ILE A 175 -5.54 4.31 -16.99
CA ILE A 175 -4.84 5.48 -17.54
C ILE A 175 -3.56 5.07 -18.27
N THR A 176 -2.73 4.22 -17.66
CA THR A 176 -1.38 3.93 -18.15
C THR A 176 -1.32 2.70 -19.05
N GLY A 177 -2.34 1.83 -18.99
CA GLY A 177 -2.31 0.50 -19.61
C GLY A 177 -1.31 -0.47 -18.95
N LYS A 178 -0.77 -0.13 -17.79
CA LYS A 178 0.24 -0.91 -17.05
C LYS A 178 -0.23 -1.17 -15.62
N TRP A 179 -0.17 -2.44 -15.23
CA TRP A 179 -0.48 -2.91 -13.87
C TRP A 179 0.76 -3.47 -13.15
N LYS A 180 1.91 -3.52 -13.85
CA LYS A 180 3.21 -3.88 -13.29
C LYS A 180 4.30 -2.94 -13.77
N ASP A 181 5.30 -2.74 -12.93
CA ASP A 181 6.45 -1.87 -13.17
C ASP A 181 7.72 -2.44 -12.50
N HIS A 182 8.89 -1.88 -12.82
CA HIS A 182 10.17 -2.28 -12.23
C HIS A 182 10.87 -1.11 -11.55
N ILE A 183 11.36 -1.35 -10.34
CA ILE A 183 12.25 -0.42 -9.63
C ILE A 183 13.54 -1.16 -9.27
N GLY A 184 14.57 -0.97 -10.09
CA GLY A 184 15.78 -1.78 -10.01
C GLY A 184 15.45 -3.24 -10.33
N LYS A 185 15.64 -4.13 -9.37
CA LYS A 185 15.32 -5.57 -9.46
C LYS A 185 13.95 -5.93 -8.91
N THR A 186 13.28 -5.01 -8.22
CA THR A 186 11.99 -5.25 -7.59
C THR A 186 10.87 -5.15 -8.61
N LEU A 187 10.13 -6.24 -8.78
CA LEU A 187 8.87 -6.24 -9.52
C LEU A 187 7.76 -5.64 -8.65
N CYS A 188 7.18 -4.54 -9.13
CA CYS A 188 6.06 -3.85 -8.50
C CYS A 188 4.77 -4.17 -9.25
N MET A 189 3.70 -4.57 -8.55
CA MET A 189 2.43 -4.94 -9.16
C MET A 189 1.25 -4.29 -8.44
N ASN A 190 0.28 -3.78 -9.17
CA ASN A 190 -0.93 -3.16 -8.64
C ASN A 190 -2.17 -3.89 -9.16
N ALA A 191 -2.98 -4.44 -8.24
CA ALA A 191 -4.24 -5.11 -8.56
C ALA A 191 -5.46 -4.17 -8.50
N ALA A 192 -5.26 -2.88 -8.21
CA ALA A 192 -6.36 -1.91 -8.18
C ALA A 192 -7.04 -1.78 -9.55
N HIS A 193 -8.36 -1.59 -9.52
CA HIS A 193 -9.21 -1.57 -10.71
C HIS A 193 -10.43 -0.68 -10.47
N ASN A 194 -10.83 0.06 -11.50
CA ASN A 194 -11.96 1.00 -11.46
C ASN A 194 -13.19 0.51 -12.24
N GLY A 195 -13.15 -0.71 -12.77
CA GLY A 195 -14.30 -1.38 -13.40
C GLY A 195 -15.06 -2.29 -12.43
N PRO A 196 -16.18 -2.89 -12.86
CA PRO A 196 -17.01 -3.76 -12.04
C PRO A 196 -16.40 -5.15 -11.78
N GLU A 197 -15.36 -5.54 -12.52
CA GLU A 197 -14.72 -6.86 -12.43
C GLU A 197 -13.83 -7.00 -11.20
N LEU A 198 -13.65 -8.24 -10.74
CA LEU A 198 -12.59 -8.54 -9.78
C LEU A 198 -11.25 -8.62 -10.50
N SER A 199 -10.30 -7.75 -10.14
CA SER A 199 -8.93 -7.84 -10.65
C SER A 199 -8.07 -8.76 -9.78
N LEU A 200 -7.54 -9.80 -10.40
CA LEU A 200 -6.64 -10.77 -9.78
C LEU A 200 -5.27 -10.71 -10.47
N ILE A 201 -4.19 -10.73 -9.70
CA ILE A 201 -2.85 -10.99 -10.20
C ILE A 201 -2.40 -12.36 -9.70
N SER A 202 -1.99 -13.23 -10.62
CA SER A 202 -1.52 -14.59 -10.33
C SER A 202 -0.11 -14.78 -10.87
N PHE A 203 0.79 -15.31 -10.05
CA PHE A 203 2.19 -15.53 -10.39
C PHE A 203 2.80 -16.66 -9.54
N ASP A 204 3.86 -17.26 -10.08
CA ASP A 204 4.73 -18.20 -9.34
C ASP A 204 5.83 -17.40 -8.64
N LEU A 205 6.06 -17.66 -7.36
CA LEU A 205 7.13 -17.00 -6.59
C LEU A 205 8.53 -17.31 -7.10
N ASN A 206 8.73 -18.39 -7.85
CA ASN A 206 10.01 -18.70 -8.50
C ASN A 206 10.15 -18.01 -9.86
N ASN A 207 9.07 -17.42 -10.40
CA ASN A 207 9.05 -16.77 -11.70
C ASN A 207 7.98 -15.67 -11.76
N CYS A 208 8.15 -14.62 -10.95
CA CYS A 208 7.18 -13.53 -10.83
C CYS A 208 6.99 -12.73 -12.12
N GLU A 209 7.96 -12.74 -13.04
CA GLU A 209 7.88 -12.00 -14.31
C GLU A 209 6.70 -12.44 -15.20
N ASP A 210 6.35 -13.73 -15.13
CA ASP A 210 5.24 -14.33 -15.86
C ASP A 210 3.88 -14.07 -15.20
N ALA A 211 3.81 -13.13 -14.25
CA ALA A 211 2.57 -12.69 -13.64
C ALA A 211 1.50 -12.38 -14.69
N LYS A 212 0.27 -12.77 -14.38
CA LYS A 212 -0.91 -12.53 -15.21
C LYS A 212 -1.93 -11.74 -14.42
N ARG A 213 -2.47 -10.69 -15.06
CA ARG A 213 -3.66 -9.99 -14.58
C ARG A 213 -4.90 -10.60 -15.24
N ILE A 214 -5.87 -10.96 -14.41
CA ILE A 214 -7.15 -11.55 -14.78
C ILE A 214 -8.25 -10.62 -14.28
N LEU A 215 -9.27 -10.39 -15.12
CA LEU A 215 -10.51 -9.71 -14.74
C LEU A 215 -11.63 -10.76 -14.75
N LEU A 216 -12.34 -10.90 -13.63
CA LEU A 216 -13.40 -11.89 -13.41
C LEU A 216 -14.76 -11.21 -13.27
#